data_AF-A0A1C9C874-F1
#
_entry.id   AF-A0A1C9C874-F1
#
_cell.length_a   1.000
_cell.length_b   1.000
_cell.length_c   1.000
_cell.angle_alpha   90.00
_cell.angle_beta   90.00
_cell.angle_gamma   90.00
#
_symmetry.space_group_name_H-M   'P 1'
#
loop_
_entity.id
_entity.type
_entity.pdbx_description
1 polymer ?
#
loop_
_entity_poly.entity_id
_entity_poly.type
_entity_poly.pdbx_seq_one_letter_code
_entity_poly.pdbx_strand_id
1 'polypeptide(L)'
;MNTYLHKKFYINTKELVKNIQLDRIIIAISGGQDSVCLIKLIQDFKNHYHPLLKIEYIYIDHQWKKDSKNQVKHLSNFIRNIKEKIYIYQLPNIAISETKARKLRYQLIIQHSMYYKNCIIITAHTETDQIETFWIQIMRGTGIDGATSLTKQRLLYNHTKLLRPMINFKRIDIHWFCRKFCLPIWSDITNYIYSIDRNRLRYELMPYLKKYFQYNIEKQIYKFLDNCNLDNEYIKQNTVKLYLMSRHPINIAINYSIVQKQHLALQKRTLQAFFYHNINIVLNYDTLSKLIEVIKKDIIKYNNIAIFKNINITIHNHWIYIY
;
A
#
# COMPACT_ATOMS: atom_id res chain seq x y z
N MET A 1 -6.59 -6.99 29.90
CA MET A 1 -5.30 -6.32 30.24
C MET A 1 -4.90 -5.39 29.11
N ASN A 2 -4.84 -4.08 29.32
CA ASN A 2 -4.42 -3.11 28.29
C ASN A 2 -2.91 -2.82 28.38
N THR A 3 -2.15 -3.30 27.40
CA THR A 3 -0.71 -2.94 27.23
C THR A 3 -0.57 -1.62 26.46
N TYR A 4 0.66 -1.07 26.38
CA TYR A 4 0.90 0.12 25.55
C TYR A 4 0.58 -0.15 24.06
N LEU A 5 0.76 -1.37 23.57
CA LEU A 5 0.35 -1.73 22.20
C LEU A 5 -1.16 -1.70 22.01
N HIS A 6 -1.97 -2.05 23.02
CA HIS A 6 -3.42 -1.86 22.94
C HIS A 6 -3.78 -0.39 22.81
N LYS A 7 -3.16 0.48 23.62
CA LYS A 7 -3.37 1.93 23.54
C LYS A 7 -2.96 2.48 22.17
N LYS A 8 -1.79 2.07 21.67
CA LYS A 8 -1.27 2.47 20.36
C LYS A 8 -2.17 2.00 19.21
N PHE A 9 -2.64 0.75 19.29
CA PHE A 9 -3.59 0.18 18.32
C PHE A 9 -4.90 0.97 18.32
N TYR A 10 -5.48 1.23 19.50
CA TYR A 10 -6.69 2.02 19.67
C TYR A 10 -6.55 3.42 19.06
N ILE A 11 -5.46 4.14 19.34
CA ILE A 11 -5.19 5.45 18.73
C ILE A 11 -5.14 5.35 17.20
N ASN A 12 -4.53 4.29 16.69
CA ASN A 12 -4.42 4.09 15.24
C ASN A 12 -5.74 3.73 14.56
N THR A 13 -6.73 3.18 15.27
CA THR A 13 -8.01 2.70 14.73
C THR A 13 -9.24 3.51 15.12
N LYS A 14 -9.20 4.29 16.21
CA LYS A 14 -10.39 4.94 16.81
C LYS A 14 -11.21 5.80 15.84
N GLU A 15 -10.55 6.60 15.01
CA GLU A 15 -11.23 7.51 14.07
C GLU A 15 -11.85 6.76 12.89
N LEU A 16 -11.33 5.57 12.59
CA LEU A 16 -11.74 4.77 11.44
C LEU A 16 -13.02 3.97 11.74
N VAL A 17 -13.26 3.64 13.02
CA VAL A 17 -14.47 2.92 13.45
C VAL A 17 -15.58 3.89 13.88
N LYS A 18 -15.25 5.09 14.38
CA LYS A 18 -16.26 6.08 14.80
C LYS A 18 -17.16 6.59 13.66
N ASN A 19 -16.66 6.65 12.43
CA ASN A 19 -17.31 7.38 11.34
C ASN A 19 -17.87 6.49 10.22
N ILE A 20 -17.93 5.17 10.41
CA ILE A 20 -18.34 4.24 9.35
C ILE A 20 -19.35 3.22 9.90
N GLN A 21 -20.52 3.16 9.26
CA GLN A 21 -21.45 2.05 9.42
C GLN A 21 -20.85 0.82 8.72
N LEU A 22 -19.98 0.12 9.44
CA LEU A 22 -19.21 -1.02 8.94
C LEU A 22 -20.03 -2.30 9.01
N ASP A 23 -20.21 -2.96 7.88
CA ASP A 23 -20.81 -4.30 7.86
C ASP A 23 -19.83 -5.33 8.42
N ARG A 24 -18.54 -5.18 8.04
CA ARG A 24 -17.52 -6.21 8.30
C ARG A 24 -16.08 -5.70 8.24
N ILE A 25 -15.22 -6.28 9.06
CA ILE A 25 -13.77 -6.17 8.94
C ILE A 25 -13.19 -7.48 8.42
N ILE A 26 -12.39 -7.39 7.37
CA ILE A 26 -11.61 -8.48 6.80
C ILE A 26 -10.17 -8.33 7.26
N ILE A 27 -9.56 -9.38 7.78
CA ILE A 27 -8.18 -9.37 8.24
C ILE A 27 -7.37 -10.35 7.42
N ALA A 28 -6.45 -9.83 6.61
CA ALA A 28 -5.54 -10.65 5.82
C ALA A 28 -4.34 -11.05 6.67
N ILE A 29 -4.19 -12.36 6.90
CA ILE A 29 -3.20 -12.94 7.82
C ILE A 29 -2.20 -13.83 7.06
N SER A 30 -1.00 -13.98 7.62
CA SER A 30 0.01 -14.94 7.16
C SER A 30 0.33 -16.03 8.20
N GLY A 31 -0.06 -15.85 9.46
CA GLY A 31 0.30 -16.74 10.58
C GLY A 31 1.64 -16.43 11.24
N GLY A 32 2.42 -15.50 10.69
CA GLY A 32 3.61 -14.97 11.37
C GLY A 32 3.27 -14.09 12.57
N GLN A 33 4.30 -13.70 13.32
CA GLN A 33 4.17 -12.94 14.58
C GLN A 33 3.30 -11.67 14.46
N ASP A 34 3.45 -10.91 13.37
CA ASP A 34 2.74 -9.63 13.20
C ASP A 34 1.24 -9.89 12.99
N SER A 35 0.92 -10.93 12.21
CA SER A 35 -0.48 -11.36 11.98
C SER A 35 -1.13 -11.84 13.27
N VAL A 36 -0.43 -12.64 14.06
CA VAL A 36 -0.97 -13.17 15.32
C VAL A 36 -1.12 -12.07 16.37
N CYS A 37 -0.20 -11.11 16.42
CA CYS A 37 -0.34 -9.91 17.24
C CYS A 37 -1.57 -9.08 16.81
N LEU A 38 -1.76 -8.86 15.50
CA LEU A 38 -2.93 -8.17 14.97
C LEU A 38 -4.23 -8.87 15.35
N ILE A 39 -4.28 -10.20 15.22
CA ILE A 39 -5.44 -11.03 15.61
C ILE A 39 -5.80 -10.76 17.07
N LYS A 40 -4.83 -10.77 17.98
CA LYS A 40 -5.09 -10.52 19.40
C LYS A 40 -5.57 -9.10 19.67
N LEU A 41 -4.88 -8.10 19.10
CA LEU A 41 -5.21 -6.68 19.30
C LEU A 41 -6.60 -6.31 18.80
N ILE A 42 -7.00 -6.79 17.61
CA ILE A 42 -8.31 -6.48 17.05
C ILE A 42 -9.44 -7.21 17.78
N GLN A 43 -9.19 -8.42 18.29
CA GLN A 43 -10.16 -9.15 19.12
C GLN A 43 -10.38 -8.46 20.46
N ASP A 44 -9.30 -8.04 21.12
CA ASP A 44 -9.40 -7.29 22.37
C ASP A 44 -10.08 -5.92 22.14
N PHE A 45 -9.79 -5.25 21.02
CA PHE A 45 -10.48 -4.02 20.61
C PHE A 45 -11.99 -4.24 20.36
N LYS A 46 -12.36 -5.29 19.62
CA LYS A 46 -13.76 -5.67 19.38
C LYS A 46 -14.49 -5.90 20.69
N ASN A 47 -13.94 -6.75 21.56
CA ASN A 47 -14.59 -7.12 22.81
C ASN A 47 -14.79 -5.94 23.76
N HIS A 48 -13.89 -4.95 23.74
CA HIS A 48 -13.96 -3.83 24.66
C HIS A 48 -14.77 -2.63 24.12
N TYR A 49 -14.69 -2.34 22.82
CA TYR A 49 -15.27 -1.12 22.25
C TYR A 49 -16.43 -1.37 21.28
N HIS A 50 -16.48 -2.51 20.58
CA HIS A 50 -17.43 -2.76 19.50
C HIS A 50 -17.84 -4.25 19.43
N PRO A 51 -18.55 -4.80 20.44
CA PRO A 51 -18.84 -6.24 20.52
C PRO A 51 -19.66 -6.78 19.34
N LEU A 52 -20.46 -5.93 18.69
CA LEU A 52 -21.27 -6.28 17.51
C LEU A 52 -20.47 -6.33 16.20
N LEU A 53 -19.20 -5.95 16.21
CA LEU A 53 -18.35 -5.91 15.02
C LEU A 53 -18.11 -7.31 14.46
N LYS A 54 -18.46 -7.53 13.19
CA LYS A 54 -18.20 -8.79 12.49
C LYS A 54 -16.78 -8.79 11.93
N ILE A 55 -15.99 -9.79 12.29
CA ILE A 55 -14.61 -9.96 11.84
C ILE A 55 -14.52 -11.26 11.04
N GLU A 56 -13.78 -11.22 9.93
CA GLU A 56 -13.40 -12.42 9.17
C GLU A 56 -11.91 -12.39 8.88
N TYR A 57 -11.32 -13.58 8.87
CA TYR A 57 -9.91 -13.76 8.55
C TYR A 57 -9.77 -14.36 7.16
N ILE A 58 -8.79 -13.88 6.40
CA ILE A 58 -8.43 -14.45 5.10
C ILE A 58 -6.97 -14.85 5.14
N TYR A 59 -6.71 -16.11 4.77
CA TYR A 59 -5.38 -16.62 4.50
C TYR A 59 -5.29 -17.00 3.02
N ILE A 60 -4.22 -16.56 2.35
CA ILE A 60 -3.91 -16.95 0.98
C ILE A 60 -2.74 -17.93 1.04
N ASP A 61 -3.02 -19.19 0.77
CA ASP A 61 -2.03 -20.26 0.66
C ASP A 61 -1.39 -20.20 -0.74
N HIS A 62 -0.12 -19.80 -0.77
CA HIS A 62 0.67 -19.72 -2.00
C HIS A 62 1.16 -21.09 -2.50
N GLN A 63 0.98 -22.16 -1.70
CA GLN A 63 1.40 -23.54 -2.01
C GLN A 63 2.90 -23.69 -2.33
N TRP A 64 3.73 -22.70 -2.00
CA TRP A 64 5.18 -22.74 -2.22
C TRP A 64 5.91 -23.84 -1.45
N LYS A 65 5.23 -24.49 -0.50
CA LYS A 65 5.83 -25.48 0.38
C LYS A 65 4.94 -26.69 0.58
N LYS A 66 5.60 -27.81 0.91
CA LYS A 66 4.96 -29.07 1.32
C LYS A 66 4.24 -28.97 2.66
N ASP A 67 4.68 -28.10 3.57
CA ASP A 67 4.09 -27.90 4.91
C ASP A 67 2.97 -26.84 4.96
N SER A 68 2.60 -26.25 3.82
CA SER A 68 1.47 -25.30 3.69
C SER A 68 0.19 -25.81 4.36
N LYS A 69 -0.12 -27.10 4.21
CA LYS A 69 -1.26 -27.77 4.86
C LYS A 69 -1.22 -27.68 6.39
N ASN A 70 -0.04 -27.79 6.99
CA ASN A 70 0.12 -27.68 8.44
C ASN A 70 -0.08 -26.25 8.92
N GLN A 71 0.40 -25.26 8.18
CA GLN A 71 0.17 -23.84 8.46
C GLN A 71 -1.32 -23.49 8.38
N VAL A 72 -2.02 -24.01 7.36
CA VAL A 72 -3.47 -23.86 7.22
C VAL A 72 -4.21 -24.48 8.41
N LYS A 73 -3.83 -25.69 8.84
CA LYS A 73 -4.43 -26.36 10.01
C LYS A 73 -4.18 -25.56 11.30
N HIS A 74 -2.95 -25.07 11.49
CA HIS A 74 -2.56 -24.25 12.63
C HIS A 74 -3.40 -22.98 12.74
N LEU A 75 -3.49 -22.22 11.63
CA LEU A 75 -4.29 -21.00 11.57
C LEU A 75 -5.78 -21.27 11.78
N SER A 76 -6.30 -22.34 11.18
CA SER A 76 -7.71 -22.73 11.31
C SER A 76 -8.07 -23.04 12.76
N ASN A 77 -7.22 -23.79 13.46
CA ASN A 77 -7.41 -24.09 14.88
C ASN A 77 -7.33 -22.83 15.73
N PHE A 78 -6.37 -21.95 15.47
CA PHE A 78 -6.23 -20.70 16.21
C PHE A 78 -7.47 -19.80 16.06
N ILE A 79 -7.94 -19.58 14.83
CA ILE A 79 -9.12 -18.74 14.57
C ILE A 79 -10.41 -19.38 15.11
N ARG A 80 -10.54 -20.71 15.05
CA ARG A 80 -11.68 -21.42 15.64
C ARG A 80 -11.75 -21.24 17.16
N ASN A 81 -10.60 -21.24 17.84
CA ASN A 81 -10.54 -21.05 19.30
C ASN A 81 -11.05 -19.67 19.74
N ILE A 82 -10.90 -18.64 18.89
CA ILE A 82 -11.46 -17.30 19.15
C ILE A 82 -12.89 -17.13 18.60
N LYS A 83 -13.52 -18.21 18.12
CA LYS A 83 -14.91 -18.27 17.63
C LYS A 83 -15.19 -17.34 16.43
N GLU A 84 -14.21 -17.17 15.54
CA GLU A 84 -14.35 -16.35 14.34
C GLU A 84 -14.23 -17.20 13.06
N LYS A 85 -14.58 -16.61 11.91
CA LYS A 85 -14.51 -17.28 10.61
C LYS A 85 -13.16 -17.03 9.92
N ILE A 86 -12.62 -18.08 9.30
CA ILE A 86 -11.44 -17.99 8.41
C ILE A 86 -11.80 -18.54 7.02
N TYR A 87 -11.40 -17.81 5.99
CA TYR A 87 -11.44 -18.24 4.60
C TYR A 87 -10.02 -18.50 4.10
N ILE A 88 -9.84 -19.64 3.46
CA ILE A 88 -8.55 -20.06 2.90
C ILE A 88 -8.70 -20.12 1.39
N TYR A 89 -7.88 -19.35 0.70
CA TYR A 89 -7.77 -19.43 -0.75
C TYR A 89 -6.43 -20.04 -1.12
N GLN A 90 -6.43 -20.95 -2.09
CA GLN A 90 -5.22 -21.56 -2.62
C GLN A 90 -4.91 -20.98 -3.98
N LEU A 91 -3.65 -20.60 -4.20
CA LEU A 91 -3.18 -20.18 -5.52
C LEU A 91 -2.67 -21.40 -6.29
N PRO A 92 -3.17 -21.65 -7.52
CA PRO A 92 -2.95 -22.91 -8.23
C PRO A 92 -1.54 -23.07 -8.83
N ASN A 93 -0.53 -22.29 -8.42
CA ASN A 93 0.78 -22.35 -9.06
C ASN A 93 1.96 -21.96 -8.16
N ILE A 94 2.97 -22.83 -8.11
CA ILE A 94 4.13 -22.72 -7.22
C ILE A 94 5.19 -21.74 -7.79
N ALA A 95 5.27 -21.61 -9.12
CA ALA A 95 6.30 -20.82 -9.82
C ALA A 95 5.99 -19.31 -9.96
N ILE A 96 5.15 -18.76 -9.08
CA ILE A 96 4.75 -17.36 -9.14
C ILE A 96 5.78 -16.51 -8.37
N SER A 97 6.39 -15.53 -9.04
CA SER A 97 7.29 -14.56 -8.36
C SER A 97 6.61 -13.86 -7.19
N GLU A 98 7.37 -13.40 -6.18
CA GLU A 98 6.81 -12.70 -5.02
C GLU A 98 5.92 -11.51 -5.43
N THR A 99 6.30 -10.79 -6.48
CA THR A 99 5.54 -9.66 -7.01
C THR A 99 4.19 -10.10 -7.59
N LYS A 100 4.14 -11.19 -8.36
CA LYS A 100 2.90 -11.72 -8.94
C LYS A 100 2.02 -12.37 -7.87
N ALA A 101 2.61 -13.07 -6.90
CA ALA A 101 1.90 -13.63 -5.75
C ALA A 101 1.27 -12.54 -4.88
N ARG A 102 1.99 -11.43 -4.65
CA ARG A 102 1.46 -10.25 -3.95
C ARG A 102 0.30 -9.61 -4.71
N LYS A 103 0.37 -9.52 -6.05
CA LYS A 103 -0.75 -9.01 -6.88
C LYS A 103 -1.99 -9.90 -6.74
N LEU A 104 -1.84 -11.21 -6.93
CA LEU A 104 -2.95 -12.18 -6.82
C LEU A 104 -3.57 -12.18 -5.41
N ARG A 105 -2.75 -12.12 -4.37
CA ARG A 105 -3.21 -12.00 -2.98
C ARG A 105 -4.13 -10.80 -2.80
N TYR A 106 -3.73 -9.62 -3.28
CA TYR A 106 -4.58 -8.43 -3.19
C TYR A 106 -5.85 -8.55 -4.04
N GLN A 107 -5.76 -9.14 -5.24
CA GLN A 107 -6.94 -9.37 -6.09
C GLN A 107 -7.96 -10.27 -5.40
N LEU A 108 -7.54 -11.39 -4.81
CA LEU A 108 -8.44 -12.30 -4.09
C LEU A 108 -9.08 -11.64 -2.87
N ILE A 109 -8.30 -10.88 -2.09
CA ILE A 109 -8.83 -10.15 -0.92
C ILE A 109 -9.86 -9.11 -1.35
N ILE A 110 -9.62 -8.39 -2.45
CA ILE A 110 -10.56 -7.41 -3.01
C ILE A 110 -11.82 -8.11 -3.54
N GLN A 111 -11.68 -9.23 -4.25
CA GLN A 111 -12.82 -10.00 -4.74
C GLN A 111 -13.68 -10.52 -3.59
N HIS A 112 -13.07 -11.03 -2.52
CA HIS A 112 -13.82 -11.44 -1.33
C HIS A 112 -14.49 -10.23 -0.64
N SER A 113 -13.86 -9.07 -0.66
CA SER A 113 -14.44 -7.87 -0.03
C SER A 113 -15.66 -7.34 -0.78
N MET A 114 -15.77 -7.60 -2.09
CA MET A 114 -16.90 -7.19 -2.93
C MET A 114 -18.23 -7.86 -2.56
N TYR A 115 -18.23 -8.96 -1.80
CA TYR A 115 -19.46 -9.56 -1.27
C TYR A 115 -20.16 -8.70 -0.20
N TYR A 116 -19.50 -7.64 0.28
CA TYR A 116 -19.98 -6.77 1.34
C TYR A 116 -20.10 -5.33 0.84
N LYS A 117 -21.14 -4.60 1.29
CA LYS A 117 -21.35 -3.21 0.88
C LYS A 117 -20.32 -2.28 1.52
N ASN A 118 -20.12 -2.39 2.83
CA ASN A 118 -19.17 -1.58 3.59
C ASN A 118 -18.18 -2.45 4.36
N CYS A 119 -16.98 -2.63 3.80
CA CYS A 119 -15.93 -3.41 4.43
C CYS A 119 -14.58 -2.70 4.50
N ILE A 120 -13.82 -3.05 5.53
CA ILE A 120 -12.43 -2.63 5.70
C ILE A 120 -11.55 -3.87 5.68
N ILE A 121 -10.47 -3.82 4.91
CA ILE A 121 -9.41 -4.81 4.94
C ILE A 121 -8.31 -4.31 5.87
N ILE A 122 -7.86 -5.14 6.80
CA ILE A 122 -6.76 -4.86 7.71
C ILE A 122 -5.60 -5.82 7.43
N THR A 123 -4.37 -5.29 7.45
CA THR A 123 -3.15 -6.08 7.34
C THR A 123 -2.17 -5.73 8.45
N ALA A 124 -1.34 -6.69 8.85
CA ALA A 124 -0.36 -6.54 9.92
C ALA A 124 0.98 -5.94 9.46
N HIS A 125 0.97 -5.01 8.49
CA HIS A 125 2.20 -4.33 8.10
C HIS A 125 2.69 -3.45 9.26
N THR A 126 4.00 -3.49 9.48
CA THR A 126 4.70 -2.92 10.62
C THR A 126 5.62 -1.79 10.21
N GLU A 127 6.31 -1.23 11.20
CA GLU A 127 7.43 -0.31 11.02
C GLU A 127 8.42 -0.95 10.03
N THR A 128 8.95 -2.14 10.33
CA THR A 128 9.95 -2.86 9.52
C THR A 128 9.54 -3.03 8.03
N ASP A 129 8.27 -3.27 7.74
CA ASP A 129 7.78 -3.37 6.36
C ASP A 129 7.89 -2.06 5.58
N GLN A 130 7.78 -0.89 6.23
CA GLN A 130 7.97 0.40 5.58
C GLN A 130 9.43 0.57 5.15
N ILE A 131 10.40 0.21 6.00
CA ILE A 131 11.83 0.31 5.66
C ILE A 131 12.19 -0.61 4.51
N GLU A 132 11.71 -1.85 4.51
CA GLU A 132 11.93 -2.76 3.38
C GLU A 132 11.33 -2.20 2.09
N THR A 133 10.10 -1.68 2.18
CA THR A 133 9.44 -1.08 1.03
C THR A 133 10.22 0.13 0.53
N PHE A 134 10.71 0.99 1.42
CA PHE A 134 11.56 2.12 1.09
C PHE A 134 12.80 1.68 0.32
N TRP A 135 13.59 0.74 0.85
CA TRP A 135 14.82 0.28 0.19
C TRP A 135 14.56 -0.36 -1.17
N ILE A 136 13.55 -1.22 -1.27
CA ILE A 136 13.18 -1.85 -2.55
C ILE A 136 12.81 -0.80 -3.58
N GLN A 137 12.09 0.25 -3.18
CA GLN A 137 11.63 1.28 -4.10
C GLN A 137 12.77 2.23 -4.49
N ILE A 138 13.67 2.57 -3.56
CA ILE A 138 14.88 3.35 -3.84
C ILE A 138 15.79 2.62 -4.83
N MET A 139 16.05 1.32 -4.62
CA MET A 139 16.87 0.51 -5.54
C MET A 139 16.27 0.40 -6.95
N ARG A 140 14.95 0.57 -7.08
CA ARG A 140 14.23 0.59 -8.37
C ARG A 140 14.20 1.97 -9.05
N GLY A 141 14.78 3.01 -8.44
CA GLY A 141 14.75 4.36 -8.98
C GLY A 141 13.37 5.01 -8.87
N THR A 142 12.85 5.13 -7.64
CA THR A 142 11.56 5.79 -7.39
C THR A 142 11.69 7.28 -7.05
N GLY A 143 10.66 8.06 -7.36
CA GLY A 143 10.41 9.35 -6.70
C GLY A 143 9.73 9.20 -5.33
N ILE A 144 9.36 10.33 -4.72
CA ILE A 144 8.77 10.39 -3.38
C ILE A 144 7.50 9.53 -3.23
N ASP A 145 6.72 9.36 -4.30
CA ASP A 145 5.52 8.50 -4.31
C ASP A 145 5.81 7.03 -4.00
N GLY A 146 6.87 6.45 -4.59
CA GLY A 146 7.22 5.07 -4.30
C GLY A 146 7.94 4.92 -2.95
N ALA A 147 8.77 5.90 -2.57
CA ALA A 147 9.41 5.91 -1.26
C ALA A 147 8.37 5.93 -0.13
N THR A 148 7.29 6.70 -0.30
CA THR A 148 6.16 6.83 0.64
C THR A 148 5.00 5.87 0.36
N SER A 149 5.22 4.81 -0.41
CA SER A 149 4.12 3.98 -0.93
C SER A 149 3.38 3.14 0.11
N LEU A 150 3.99 2.87 1.28
CA LEU A 150 3.39 2.08 2.34
C LEU A 150 2.68 2.97 3.38
N THR A 151 1.51 3.49 3.01
CA THR A 151 0.71 4.40 3.85
C THR A 151 -0.13 3.66 4.90
N LYS A 152 -0.54 4.36 5.97
CA LYS A 152 -1.43 3.82 7.02
C LYS A 152 -2.78 3.35 6.46
N GLN A 153 -3.31 4.07 5.49
CA GLN A 153 -4.57 3.75 4.81
C GLN A 153 -4.48 3.95 3.30
N ARG A 154 -5.24 3.15 2.55
CA ARG A 154 -5.34 3.26 1.10
C ARG A 154 -6.73 2.84 0.62
N LEU A 155 -7.34 3.61 -0.28
CA LEU A 155 -8.54 3.19 -0.99
C LEU A 155 -8.16 2.11 -2.02
N LEU A 156 -8.89 0.99 -2.05
CA LEU A 156 -8.64 -0.09 -3.00
C LEU A 156 -9.62 -0.04 -4.18
N TYR A 157 -10.91 -0.24 -3.90
CA TYR A 157 -11.97 -0.29 -4.90
C TYR A 157 -13.29 0.18 -4.29
N ASN A 158 -14.03 1.05 -4.98
CA ASN A 158 -15.24 1.71 -4.49
C ASN A 158 -15.04 2.25 -3.05
N HIS A 159 -15.83 1.79 -2.09
CA HIS A 159 -15.74 2.18 -0.68
C HIS A 159 -14.81 1.27 0.16
N THR A 160 -14.16 0.28 -0.46
CA THR A 160 -13.27 -0.66 0.23
C THR A 160 -11.94 0.01 0.58
N LYS A 161 -11.62 0.08 1.87
CA LYS A 161 -10.37 0.65 2.38
C LYS A 161 -9.45 -0.45 2.91
N LEU A 162 -8.15 -0.30 2.65
CA LEU A 162 -7.07 -1.07 3.26
C LEU A 162 -6.45 -0.26 4.39
N LEU A 163 -6.38 -0.85 5.58
CA LEU A 163 -5.76 -0.28 6.77
C LEU A 163 -4.56 -1.10 7.25
N ARG A 164 -3.59 -0.37 7.80
CA ARG A 164 -2.36 -0.89 8.41
C ARG A 164 -2.23 -0.27 9.81
N PRO A 165 -3.02 -0.72 10.80
CA PRO A 165 -3.03 -0.12 12.13
C PRO A 165 -1.71 -0.34 12.89
N MET A 166 -0.90 -1.31 12.47
CA MET A 166 0.39 -1.61 13.08
C MET A 166 1.58 -0.95 12.37
N ILE A 167 1.34 -0.03 11.41
CA ILE A 167 2.38 0.49 10.51
C ILE A 167 3.55 1.17 11.25
N ASN A 168 3.34 1.64 12.49
CA ASN A 168 4.36 2.25 13.34
C ASN A 168 4.75 1.37 14.54
N PHE A 169 4.50 0.06 14.49
CA PHE A 169 4.83 -0.89 15.55
C PHE A 169 6.21 -1.50 15.30
N LYS A 170 7.06 -1.51 16.33
CA LYS A 170 8.39 -2.11 16.25
C LYS A 170 8.31 -3.61 16.35
N ARG A 171 9.23 -4.29 15.68
CA ARG A 171 9.38 -5.74 15.76
C ARG A 171 9.61 -6.24 17.19
N ILE A 172 10.42 -5.53 17.99
CA ILE A 172 10.71 -5.87 19.39
C ILE A 172 9.44 -5.81 20.26
N ASP A 173 8.61 -4.80 20.03
CA ASP A 173 7.34 -4.57 20.73
C ASP A 173 6.35 -5.71 20.45
N ILE A 174 6.23 -6.07 19.18
CA ILE A 174 5.37 -7.16 18.71
C ILE A 174 5.84 -8.49 19.30
N HIS A 175 7.15 -8.75 19.31
CA HIS A 175 7.71 -9.97 19.86
C HIS A 175 7.42 -10.08 21.37
N TRP A 176 7.67 -9.01 22.14
CA TRP A 176 7.32 -8.94 23.56
C TRP A 176 5.83 -9.22 23.79
N PHE A 177 4.96 -8.61 22.99
CA PHE A 177 3.52 -8.79 23.10
C PHE A 177 3.10 -10.24 22.85
N CYS A 178 3.64 -10.86 21.79
CA CYS A 178 3.34 -12.26 21.49
C CYS A 178 3.78 -13.19 22.62
N ARG A 179 4.96 -12.94 23.22
CA ARG A 179 5.43 -13.71 24.39
C ARG A 179 4.54 -13.50 25.60
N LYS A 180 4.18 -12.26 25.91
CA LYS A 180 3.33 -11.92 27.07
C LYS A 180 1.97 -12.62 27.05
N PHE A 181 1.39 -12.81 25.87
CA PHE A 181 0.09 -13.47 25.69
C PHE A 181 0.19 -14.91 25.20
N CYS A 182 1.39 -15.52 25.20
CA CYS A 182 1.64 -16.89 24.76
C CYS A 182 1.02 -17.20 23.38
N LEU A 183 1.16 -16.28 22.43
CA LEU A 183 0.47 -16.37 21.15
C LEU A 183 1.10 -17.45 20.23
N PRO A 184 0.29 -18.22 19.48
CA PRO A 184 0.77 -19.35 18.69
C PRO A 184 1.34 -18.90 17.33
N ILE A 185 2.58 -18.42 17.33
CA ILE A 185 3.28 -17.95 16.13
C ILE A 185 3.66 -19.15 15.23
N TRP A 186 3.36 -19.07 13.94
CA TRP A 186 3.89 -20.02 12.96
C TRP A 186 5.32 -19.62 12.55
N SER A 187 6.27 -20.55 12.68
CA SER A 187 7.65 -20.34 12.25
C SER A 187 7.79 -20.62 10.76
N ASP A 188 7.94 -19.56 9.96
CA ASP A 188 8.09 -19.68 8.52
C ASP A 188 9.58 -19.76 8.12
N ILE A 189 10.01 -20.95 7.69
CA ILE A 189 11.38 -21.21 7.22
C ILE A 189 11.81 -20.32 6.04
N THR A 190 10.88 -19.79 5.25
CA THR A 190 11.24 -18.91 4.12
C THR A 190 11.82 -17.59 4.58
N ASN A 191 11.61 -17.20 5.84
CA ASN A 191 12.25 -16.01 6.41
C ASN A 191 13.78 -16.12 6.44
N TYR A 192 14.33 -17.34 6.33
CA TYR A 192 15.77 -17.60 6.30
C TYR A 192 16.31 -17.84 4.89
N ILE A 193 15.53 -17.57 3.85
CA ILE A 193 15.96 -17.70 2.46
C ILE A 193 16.46 -16.33 1.96
N TYR A 194 17.77 -16.18 1.80
CA TYR A 194 18.43 -14.89 1.49
C TYR A 194 18.38 -14.53 -0.01
N SER A 195 17.97 -15.46 -0.88
CA SER A 195 17.66 -15.14 -2.28
C SER A 195 16.43 -14.24 -2.43
N ILE A 196 15.63 -14.08 -1.37
CA ILE A 196 14.52 -13.14 -1.30
C ILE A 196 15.08 -11.79 -0.82
N ASP A 197 14.96 -10.75 -1.66
CA ASP A 197 15.52 -9.41 -1.40
C ASP A 197 15.17 -8.88 0.00
N ARG A 198 13.91 -9.05 0.43
CA ARG A 198 13.46 -8.60 1.77
C ARG A 198 14.20 -9.25 2.92
N ASN A 199 14.46 -10.55 2.82
CA ASN A 199 15.19 -11.28 3.86
C ASN A 199 16.64 -10.81 3.88
N ARG A 200 17.27 -10.66 2.71
CA ARG A 200 18.62 -10.11 2.61
C ARG A 200 18.72 -8.70 3.19
N LEU A 201 17.75 -7.83 2.92
CA LEU A 201 17.67 -6.50 3.54
C LEU A 201 17.63 -6.58 5.08
N ARG A 202 16.78 -7.46 5.63
CA ARG A 202 16.61 -7.63 7.09
C ARG A 202 17.86 -8.17 7.77
N TYR A 203 18.54 -9.14 7.17
CA TYR A 203 19.58 -9.91 7.82
C TYR A 203 21.01 -9.53 7.42
N GLU A 204 21.20 -8.83 6.30
CA GLU A 204 22.52 -8.36 5.87
C GLU A 204 22.59 -6.83 5.87
N LEU A 205 21.78 -6.16 5.04
CA LEU A 205 21.92 -4.71 4.83
C LEU A 205 21.61 -3.90 6.09
N MET A 206 20.47 -4.14 6.75
CA MET A 206 20.09 -3.35 7.93
C MET A 206 21.07 -3.55 9.09
N PRO A 207 21.50 -4.78 9.44
CA PRO A 207 22.56 -4.98 10.43
C PRO A 207 23.87 -4.28 10.07
N TYR A 208 24.27 -4.35 8.80
CA TYR A 208 25.48 -3.67 8.32
C TYR A 208 25.39 -2.14 8.50
N LEU A 209 24.30 -1.51 8.07
CA LEU A 209 24.11 -0.07 8.23
C LEU A 209 24.06 0.35 9.70
N LYS A 210 23.41 -0.45 10.56
CA LYS A 210 23.37 -0.20 12.00
C LYS A 210 24.75 -0.26 12.64
N LYS A 211 25.57 -1.23 12.22
CA LYS A 211 26.88 -1.49 12.81
C LYS A 211 27.93 -0.47 12.36
N TYR A 212 27.94 -0.10 11.08
CA TYR A 212 29.06 0.66 10.49
C TYR A 212 28.75 2.11 10.15
N PHE A 213 27.48 2.51 10.08
CA PHE A 213 27.10 3.88 9.70
C PHE A 213 26.32 4.58 10.79
N GLN A 214 25.13 4.07 11.14
CA GLN A 214 24.25 4.71 12.10
C GLN A 214 23.38 3.70 12.83
N TYR A 215 23.61 3.53 14.13
CA TYR A 215 22.91 2.55 14.96
C TYR A 215 21.38 2.69 14.90
N ASN A 216 20.90 3.94 14.87
CA ASN A 216 19.49 4.29 14.81
C ASN A 216 18.99 4.56 13.38
N ILE A 217 19.62 4.01 12.34
CA ILE A 217 19.27 4.28 10.93
C ILE A 217 17.79 4.06 10.63
N GLU A 218 17.17 3.05 11.24
CA GLU A 218 15.74 2.79 11.06
C GLU A 218 14.89 3.98 11.50
N LYS A 219 15.17 4.54 12.68
CA LYS A 219 14.49 5.75 13.21
C LYS A 219 14.69 6.94 12.27
N GLN A 220 15.87 7.10 11.68
CA GLN A 220 16.15 8.18 10.74
C GLN A 220 15.35 8.01 9.43
N ILE A 221 15.26 6.78 8.93
CA ILE A 221 14.44 6.46 7.75
C ILE A 221 12.96 6.75 8.03
N TYR A 222 12.42 6.39 9.21
CA TYR A 222 11.04 6.74 9.54
C TYR A 222 10.80 8.24 9.56
N LYS A 223 11.68 9.02 10.20
CA LYS A 223 11.54 10.47 10.23
C LYS A 223 11.59 11.07 8.81
N PHE A 224 12.47 10.53 7.96
CA PHE A 224 12.52 10.92 6.55
C PHE A 224 11.21 10.58 5.82
N LEU A 225 10.69 9.36 5.99
CA LEU A 225 9.44 8.93 5.38
C LEU A 225 8.24 9.75 5.87
N ASP A 226 8.16 10.07 7.16
CA ASP A 226 7.10 10.90 7.73
C ASP A 226 7.11 12.32 7.14
N ASN A 227 8.28 12.95 7.02
CA ASN A 227 8.40 14.25 6.37
C ASN A 227 8.01 14.17 4.89
N CYS A 228 8.53 13.18 4.17
CA CYS A 228 8.19 12.95 2.77
C CYS A 228 6.70 12.65 2.56
N ASN A 229 6.03 11.99 3.51
CA ASN A 229 4.59 11.75 3.46
C ASN A 229 3.82 13.07 3.48
N LEU A 230 4.17 14.00 4.37
CA LEU A 230 3.53 15.32 4.48
C LEU A 230 3.73 16.13 3.19
N ASP A 231 4.96 16.19 2.69
CA ASP A 231 5.28 16.87 1.43
C ASP A 231 4.51 16.26 0.26
N ASN A 232 4.47 14.92 0.19
CA ASN A 232 3.80 14.23 -0.89
C ASN A 232 2.28 14.41 -0.83
N GLU A 233 1.69 14.43 0.36
CA GLU A 233 0.26 14.71 0.55
C GLU A 233 -0.07 16.12 0.04
N TYR A 234 0.69 17.13 0.44
CA TYR A 234 0.50 18.50 -0.02
C TYR A 234 0.60 18.61 -1.55
N ILE A 235 1.60 17.98 -2.17
CA ILE A 235 1.74 18.02 -3.62
C ILE A 235 0.60 17.28 -4.31
N LYS A 236 0.11 16.16 -3.76
CA LYS A 236 -1.06 15.43 -4.28
C LYS A 236 -2.32 16.26 -4.24
N GLN A 237 -2.60 16.93 -3.12
CA GLN A 237 -3.77 17.81 -2.99
C GLN A 237 -3.73 18.93 -4.04
N ASN A 238 -2.58 19.59 -4.21
CA ASN A 238 -2.41 20.63 -5.23
C ASN A 238 -2.49 20.07 -6.66
N THR A 239 -1.99 18.86 -6.90
CA THR A 239 -2.13 18.17 -8.20
C THR A 239 -3.60 17.95 -8.54
N VAL A 240 -4.41 17.45 -7.59
CA VAL A 240 -5.85 17.24 -7.78
C VAL A 240 -6.57 18.56 -8.04
N LYS A 241 -6.28 19.60 -7.25
CA LYS A 241 -6.86 20.93 -7.45
C LYS A 241 -6.54 21.48 -8.84
N LEU A 242 -5.27 21.43 -9.25
CA LEU A 242 -4.84 21.89 -10.56
C LEU A 242 -5.47 21.07 -11.69
N TYR A 243 -5.54 19.75 -11.53
CA TYR A 243 -6.19 18.86 -12.51
C TYR A 243 -7.66 19.22 -12.70
N LEU A 244 -8.42 19.38 -11.62
CA LEU A 244 -9.84 19.74 -11.69
C LEU A 244 -10.06 21.12 -12.34
N MET A 245 -9.20 22.10 -12.05
CA MET A 245 -9.28 23.44 -12.63
C MET A 245 -8.88 23.50 -14.12
N SER A 246 -8.05 22.56 -14.59
CA SER A 246 -7.53 22.56 -15.96
C SER A 246 -8.22 21.55 -16.88
N ARG A 247 -9.06 20.65 -16.36
CA ARG A 247 -9.76 19.65 -17.16
C ARG A 247 -10.90 20.30 -17.97
N HIS A 248 -11.02 19.88 -19.22
CA HIS A 248 -12.12 20.29 -20.08
C HIS A 248 -13.46 19.71 -19.57
N PRO A 249 -14.58 20.45 -19.60
CA PRO A 249 -15.84 19.97 -19.02
C PRO A 249 -16.50 18.83 -19.81
N ILE A 250 -16.28 18.78 -21.13
CA ILE A 250 -16.96 17.82 -22.04
C ILE A 250 -15.96 16.79 -22.59
N ASN A 251 -14.98 17.26 -23.38
CA ASN A 251 -13.97 16.41 -24.02
C ASN A 251 -12.90 15.90 -23.04
N ILE A 252 -12.21 14.81 -23.42
CA ILE A 252 -11.00 14.32 -22.72
C ILE A 252 -9.84 15.24 -23.08
N ALA A 253 -9.77 16.38 -22.41
CA ALA A 253 -8.72 17.37 -22.66
C ALA A 253 -8.28 18.09 -21.39
N ILE A 254 -7.05 18.61 -21.42
CA ILE A 254 -6.48 19.42 -20.34
C ILE A 254 -5.88 20.72 -20.87
N ASN A 255 -6.21 21.84 -20.22
CA ASN A 255 -5.70 23.16 -20.56
C ASN A 255 -4.29 23.33 -20.00
N TYR A 256 -3.31 23.15 -20.88
CA TYR A 256 -1.91 23.20 -20.51
C TYR A 256 -1.44 24.63 -20.21
N SER A 257 -2.10 25.68 -20.72
CA SER A 257 -1.73 27.07 -20.37
C SER A 257 -1.90 27.39 -18.87
N ILE A 258 -2.82 26.70 -18.20
CA ILE A 258 -3.01 26.79 -16.76
C ILE A 258 -1.95 25.97 -16.04
N VAL A 259 -1.71 24.74 -16.52
CA VAL A 259 -0.74 23.81 -15.93
C VAL A 259 0.68 24.35 -16.00
N GLN A 260 1.10 24.92 -17.13
CA GLN A 260 2.47 25.41 -17.38
C GLN A 260 2.89 26.57 -16.46
N LYS A 261 1.93 27.29 -15.87
CA LYS A 261 2.20 28.37 -14.89
C LYS A 261 2.71 27.84 -13.55
N GLN A 262 2.53 26.55 -13.29
CA GLN A 262 2.94 25.91 -12.04
C GLN A 262 4.36 25.36 -12.13
N HIS A 263 4.97 25.06 -10.97
CA HIS A 263 6.28 24.42 -10.91
C HIS A 263 6.29 23.07 -11.68
N LEU A 264 7.44 22.70 -12.26
CA LEU A 264 7.59 21.50 -13.09
C LEU A 264 7.08 20.22 -12.39
N ALA A 265 7.26 20.12 -11.07
CA ALA A 265 6.75 19.00 -10.29
C ALA A 265 5.22 18.83 -10.40
N LEU A 266 4.46 19.93 -10.32
CA LEU A 266 3.00 19.92 -10.48
C LEU A 266 2.59 19.70 -11.93
N GLN A 267 3.32 20.26 -12.89
CA GLN A 267 3.07 19.99 -14.31
C GLN A 267 3.17 18.48 -14.60
N LYS A 268 4.27 17.86 -14.18
CA LYS A 268 4.52 16.44 -14.40
C LYS A 268 3.43 15.58 -13.77
N ARG A 269 3.09 15.86 -12.51
CA ARG A 269 2.07 15.10 -11.76
C ARG A 269 0.66 15.28 -12.28
N THR A 270 0.31 16.48 -12.74
CA THR A 270 -1.03 16.78 -13.27
C THR A 270 -1.25 16.11 -14.62
N LEU A 271 -0.25 16.16 -15.50
CA LEU A 271 -0.28 15.39 -16.75
C LEU A 271 -0.33 13.88 -16.47
N GLN A 272 0.46 13.39 -15.52
CA GLN A 272 0.41 11.99 -15.13
C GLN A 272 -0.97 11.56 -14.62
N ALA A 273 -1.64 12.41 -13.84
CA ALA A 273 -3.00 12.19 -13.37
C ALA A 273 -4.01 12.18 -14.53
N PHE A 274 -3.87 13.09 -15.50
CA PHE A 274 -4.72 13.16 -16.70
C PHE A 274 -4.64 11.87 -17.53
N PHE A 275 -3.44 11.40 -17.88
CA PHE A 275 -3.30 10.15 -18.65
C PHE A 275 -3.76 8.92 -17.86
N TYR A 276 -3.46 8.86 -16.56
CA TYR A 276 -3.87 7.72 -15.75
C TYR A 276 -5.40 7.65 -15.59
N HIS A 277 -6.06 8.77 -15.35
CA HIS A 277 -7.50 8.80 -15.10
C HIS A 277 -8.33 8.48 -16.34
N ASN A 278 -7.91 8.95 -17.52
CA ASN A 278 -8.73 8.83 -18.72
C ASN A 278 -8.42 7.59 -19.56
N ILE A 279 -7.16 7.10 -19.56
CA ILE A 279 -6.75 5.97 -20.39
C ILE A 279 -5.94 4.90 -19.63
N ASN A 280 -5.84 5.00 -18.29
CA ASN A 280 -5.14 4.04 -17.42
C ASN A 280 -3.65 3.82 -17.79
N ILE A 281 -3.00 4.87 -18.32
CA ILE A 281 -1.59 4.80 -18.73
C ILE A 281 -0.69 5.59 -17.77
N VAL A 282 0.35 4.92 -17.27
CA VAL A 282 1.44 5.54 -16.51
C VAL A 282 2.59 5.85 -17.45
N LEU A 283 2.94 7.14 -17.57
CA LEU A 283 4.07 7.58 -18.39
C LEU A 283 5.35 7.45 -17.57
N ASN A 284 6.44 7.06 -18.20
CA ASN A 284 7.75 7.06 -17.53
C ASN A 284 8.31 8.49 -17.50
N TYR A 285 9.36 8.71 -16.70
CA TYR A 285 9.94 10.04 -16.52
C TYR A 285 10.39 10.70 -17.83
N ASP A 286 11.03 9.93 -18.71
CA ASP A 286 11.56 10.43 -19.98
C ASP A 286 10.45 10.80 -20.96
N THR A 287 9.41 9.96 -21.09
CA THR A 287 8.26 10.26 -21.96
C THR A 287 7.53 11.50 -21.49
N LEU A 288 7.34 11.66 -20.18
CA LEU A 288 6.65 12.82 -19.63
C LEU A 288 7.48 14.10 -19.80
N SER A 289 8.80 14.02 -19.64
CA SER A 289 9.70 15.15 -19.88
C SER A 289 9.73 15.55 -21.36
N LYS A 290 9.82 14.58 -22.28
CA LYS A 290 9.73 14.82 -23.74
C LYS A 290 8.39 15.44 -24.13
N LEU A 291 7.29 14.95 -23.57
CA LEU A 291 5.95 15.49 -23.84
C LEU A 291 5.86 16.96 -23.40
N ILE A 292 6.37 17.32 -22.22
CA ILE A 292 6.44 18.71 -21.77
C ILE A 292 7.31 19.57 -22.70
N GLU A 293 8.45 19.07 -23.17
CA GLU A 293 9.30 19.79 -24.12
C GLU A 293 8.61 20.02 -25.47
N VAL A 294 7.93 19.00 -26.00
CA VAL A 294 7.15 19.11 -27.25
C VAL A 294 6.04 20.13 -27.09
N ILE A 295 5.25 20.07 -26.00
CA ILE A 295 4.18 21.04 -25.77
C ILE A 295 4.74 22.47 -25.69
N LYS A 296 5.86 22.69 -25.01
CA LYS A 296 6.50 24.02 -24.94
C LYS A 296 6.94 24.55 -26.30
N LYS A 297 7.39 23.67 -27.21
CA LYS A 297 7.82 24.03 -28.56
C LYS A 297 6.63 24.25 -29.50
N ASP A 298 5.60 23.40 -29.41
CA ASP A 298 4.48 23.35 -30.34
C ASP A 298 3.34 24.32 -30.03
N ILE A 299 3.29 24.92 -28.83
CA ILE A 299 2.44 26.11 -28.59
C ILE A 299 2.74 27.24 -29.61
N ILE A 300 3.90 27.20 -30.26
CA ILE A 300 4.35 28.17 -31.27
C ILE A 300 3.92 27.75 -32.71
N LYS A 301 3.51 26.51 -32.97
CA LYS A 301 3.12 26.02 -34.32
C LYS A 301 1.84 25.17 -34.27
N TYR A 302 0.78 25.68 -34.91
CA TYR A 302 -0.56 25.07 -34.93
C TYR A 302 -0.58 23.61 -35.40
N ASN A 303 -1.41 22.80 -34.71
CA ASN A 303 -1.88 21.46 -35.07
C ASN A 303 -0.80 20.38 -35.31
N ASN A 304 -0.18 19.90 -34.24
CA ASN A 304 0.58 18.66 -34.27
C ASN A 304 -0.19 17.51 -33.60
N ILE A 305 -0.34 16.41 -34.34
CA ILE A 305 -0.73 15.10 -33.81
C ILE A 305 0.56 14.44 -33.35
N ALA A 306 0.74 14.26 -32.05
CA ALA A 306 1.84 13.47 -31.51
C ALA A 306 1.30 12.08 -31.15
N ILE A 307 1.77 11.06 -31.87
CA ILE A 307 1.48 9.67 -31.51
C ILE A 307 2.44 9.28 -30.39
N PHE A 308 1.92 9.13 -29.17
CA PHE A 308 2.71 8.66 -28.04
C PHE A 308 2.16 7.29 -27.60
N LYS A 309 2.93 6.21 -27.83
CA LYS A 309 2.56 4.83 -27.46
C LYS A 309 1.15 4.42 -27.94
N ASN A 310 0.84 4.67 -29.21
CA ASN A 310 -0.48 4.41 -29.84
C ASN A 310 -1.62 5.27 -29.29
N ILE A 311 -1.33 6.35 -28.55
CA ILE A 311 -2.31 7.37 -28.16
C ILE A 311 -2.17 8.54 -29.13
N ASN A 312 -3.27 8.94 -29.76
CA ASN A 312 -3.32 10.15 -30.58
C ASN A 312 -3.54 11.34 -29.66
N ILE A 313 -2.49 12.12 -29.45
CA ILE A 313 -2.55 13.37 -28.71
C ILE A 313 -2.56 14.51 -29.70
N THR A 314 -3.56 15.39 -29.60
CA THR A 314 -3.58 16.62 -30.41
C THR A 314 -3.49 17.84 -29.51
N ILE A 315 -2.67 18.80 -29.91
CA ILE A 315 -2.50 20.05 -29.19
C ILE A 315 -3.16 21.15 -30.02
N HIS A 316 -4.21 21.80 -29.49
CA HIS A 316 -4.92 22.87 -30.16
C HIS A 316 -5.35 23.96 -29.17
N ASN A 317 -5.07 25.23 -29.47
CA ASN A 317 -5.44 26.39 -28.64
C ASN A 317 -5.16 26.21 -27.14
N HIS A 318 -3.97 25.71 -26.80
CA HIS A 318 -3.49 25.44 -25.43
C HIS A 318 -4.11 24.22 -24.73
N TRP A 319 -4.95 23.46 -25.42
CA TRP A 319 -5.54 22.23 -24.92
C TRP A 319 -4.80 21.02 -25.46
N ILE A 320 -4.61 20.02 -24.60
CA ILE A 320 -4.10 18.69 -24.97
C ILE A 320 -5.31 17.76 -24.98
N TYR A 321 -5.66 17.24 -26.15
CA TYR A 321 -6.75 16.27 -26.33
C TYR A 321 -6.20 14.86 -26.43
N ILE A 322 -6.96 13.89 -25.93
CA ILE A 322 -6.76 12.46 -26.15
C ILE A 322 -7.98 11.95 -26.93
N TYR A 323 -7.73 11.24 -28.03
CA TYR A 323 -8.75 10.55 -28.84
C TYR A 323 -8.69 9.04 -28.65
#